data_AF-A0A3M7NXQ9-F1
#
_entry.id   AF-A0A3M7NXQ9-F1
#
_cell.length_a   1.000
_cell.length_b   1.000
_cell.length_c   1.000
_cell.angle_alpha   90.00
_cell.angle_beta   90.00
_cell.angle_gamma   90.00
#
_symmetry.space_group_name_H-M   'P 1'
#
loop_
_entity.id
_entity.type
_entity.pdbx_description
1 polymer ?
#
loop_
_entity_poly.entity_id
_entity_poly.type
_entity_poly.pdbx_seq_one_letter_code
_entity_poly.pdbx_strand_id
1 'polypeptide(L)'
;LIQAYCRHHRIYSLTLVSALDTALFHNAAIHKRLSLQHAKDIINFMASADGHGRAEWRGPDKATAWIWWRTPDEWAELISGWVDESGQKNVVLTLYELVEGEATIGQDFYGLDKHVLQRSLATLANKGRAQVFGSDGQEGVKFF
;
A
#
# COMPACT_ATOMS: atom_id res chain seq x y z
N LEU A 1 -14.57 3.87 6.19
CA LEU A 1 -14.69 4.82 5.05
C LEU A 1 -13.34 5.10 4.39
N ILE A 2 -12.34 5.66 5.09
CA ILE A 2 -11.03 6.06 4.51
C ILE A 2 -10.37 4.93 3.71
N GLN A 3 -10.22 3.73 4.29
CA GLN A 3 -9.64 2.59 3.57
C GLN A 3 -10.43 2.21 2.30
N ALA A 4 -11.77 2.24 2.34
CA ALA A 4 -12.60 1.90 1.18
C ALA A 4 -12.46 2.95 0.06
N TYR A 5 -12.45 4.24 0.43
CA TYR A 5 -12.20 5.33 -0.51
C TYR A 5 -10.81 5.21 -1.15
N CYS A 6 -9.77 5.03 -0.33
CA CYS A 6 -8.40 4.85 -0.80
C CYS A 6 -8.26 3.61 -1.69
N ARG A 7 -8.92 2.49 -1.35
CA ARG A 7 -8.96 1.28 -2.20
C ARG A 7 -9.60 1.57 -3.55
N HIS A 8 -10.77 2.22 -3.57
CA HIS A 8 -11.52 2.50 -4.79
C HIS A 8 -10.73 3.39 -5.76
N HIS A 9 -10.04 4.41 -5.22
CA HIS A 9 -9.24 5.35 -6.00
C HIS A 9 -7.76 4.96 -6.14
N ARG A 10 -7.35 3.80 -5.62
CA ARG A 10 -5.94 3.34 -5.54
C ARG A 10 -4.98 4.38 -4.93
N ILE A 11 -5.40 5.05 -3.86
CA ILE A 11 -4.64 6.10 -3.16
C ILE A 11 -3.88 5.51 -1.98
N TYR A 12 -2.61 5.15 -2.15
CA TYR A 12 -1.79 4.54 -1.10
C TYR A 12 -1.25 5.55 -0.09
N SER A 13 -1.05 6.80 -0.51
CA SER A 13 -0.58 7.90 0.34
C SER A 13 -1.56 9.06 0.33
N LEU A 14 -1.92 9.55 1.51
CA LEU A 14 -2.89 10.61 1.71
C LEU A 14 -2.21 11.84 2.32
N THR A 15 -2.08 12.91 1.55
CA THR A 15 -1.69 14.24 2.03
C THR A 15 -2.93 14.93 2.58
N LEU A 16 -2.96 15.23 3.89
CA LEU A 16 -4.17 15.67 4.56
C LEU A 16 -4.72 17.00 4.01
N VAL A 17 -3.86 17.97 3.75
CA VAL A 17 -4.29 19.29 3.24
C VAL A 17 -5.06 19.14 1.94
N SER A 18 -4.52 18.37 1.00
CA SER A 18 -5.19 18.08 -0.28
C SER A 18 -6.46 17.24 -0.09
N ALA A 19 -6.45 16.29 0.85
CA ALA A 19 -7.59 15.42 1.12
C ALA A 19 -8.81 16.19 1.66
N LEU A 20 -8.61 17.31 2.36
CA LEU A 20 -9.70 18.16 2.86
C LEU A 20 -10.58 18.72 1.75
N ASP A 21 -10.05 18.88 0.53
CA ASP A 21 -10.76 19.34 -0.66
C ASP A 21 -11.47 18.24 -1.44
N THR A 22 -11.27 16.98 -1.04
CA THR A 22 -11.91 15.83 -1.69
C THR A 22 -13.21 15.41 -1.02
N ALA A 23 -13.99 14.59 -1.72
CA ALA A 23 -15.22 13.97 -1.19
C ALA A 23 -14.98 13.11 0.07
N LEU A 24 -13.73 12.74 0.37
CA LEU A 24 -13.38 11.99 1.56
C LEU A 24 -13.64 12.78 2.86
N PHE A 25 -13.35 14.08 2.85
CA PHE A 25 -13.43 14.94 4.04
C PHE A 25 -14.32 16.17 3.85
N HIS A 26 -14.89 16.37 2.67
CA HIS A 26 -15.83 17.45 2.38
C HIS A 26 -17.06 16.93 1.67
N ASN A 27 -18.22 17.08 2.32
CA ASN A 27 -19.52 16.86 1.71
C ASN A 27 -20.14 18.22 1.37
N ALA A 28 -20.06 18.58 0.08
CA ALA A 28 -20.55 19.86 -0.43
C ALA A 28 -22.08 19.99 -0.35
N ALA A 29 -22.83 18.89 -0.49
CA ALA A 29 -24.30 18.91 -0.52
C ALA A 29 -24.92 19.35 0.81
N ILE A 30 -24.22 19.11 1.93
CA ILE A 30 -24.64 19.55 3.28
C ILE A 30 -23.71 20.60 3.88
N HIS A 31 -22.79 21.15 3.08
CA HIS A 31 -21.80 22.14 3.49
C HIS A 31 -21.01 21.75 4.75
N LYS A 32 -20.64 20.46 4.88
CA LYS A 32 -19.85 19.97 6.01
C LYS A 32 -18.48 19.50 5.58
N ARG A 33 -17.46 20.00 6.25
CA ARG A 33 -16.04 19.65 6.06
C ARG A 33 -15.41 19.26 7.39
N LEU A 34 -14.55 18.25 7.35
CA LEU A 34 -13.70 17.86 8.47
C LEU A 34 -12.60 18.90 8.68
N SER A 35 -12.26 19.22 9.93
CA SER A 35 -11.11 20.07 10.23
C SER A 35 -9.80 19.29 10.01
N LEU A 36 -8.70 20.00 9.75
CA LEU A 36 -7.37 19.37 9.66
C LEU A 36 -7.00 18.63 10.95
N GLN A 37 -7.35 19.19 12.11
CA GLN A 37 -7.08 18.57 13.41
C GLN A 37 -7.82 17.24 13.53
N HIS A 38 -9.13 17.21 13.25
CA HIS A 38 -9.90 15.96 13.30
C HIS A 38 -9.40 14.94 12.27
N ALA A 39 -8.97 15.37 11.08
CA ALA A 39 -8.34 14.48 10.12
C ALA A 39 -7.07 13.84 10.69
N LYS A 40 -6.21 14.62 11.36
CA LYS A 40 -5.03 14.10 12.08
C LYS A 40 -5.42 13.12 13.18
N ASP A 41 -6.46 13.42 13.96
CA ASP A 41 -6.92 12.55 15.05
C ASP A 41 -7.40 11.20 14.52
N ILE A 42 -8.15 11.18 13.41
CA ILE A 42 -8.58 9.95 12.75
C ILE A 42 -7.38 9.14 12.25
N ILE A 43 -6.41 9.78 11.58
CA ILE A 43 -5.22 9.05 11.10
C ILE A 43 -4.36 8.55 12.28
N ASN A 44 -4.24 9.31 13.37
CA ASN A 44 -3.57 8.85 14.59
C ASN A 44 -4.27 7.61 15.17
N PHE A 45 -5.61 7.61 15.23
CA PHE A 45 -6.37 6.43 15.63
C PHE A 45 -6.10 5.26 14.68
N MET A 46 -6.17 5.46 13.36
CA MET A 46 -5.87 4.41 12.37
C MET A 46 -4.45 3.84 12.52
N ALA A 47 -3.48 4.66 12.91
CA ALA A 47 -2.10 4.23 13.13
C ALA A 47 -1.88 3.52 14.47
N SER A 48 -2.82 3.61 15.42
CA SER A 48 -2.71 2.96 16.72
C SER A 48 -3.04 1.46 16.64
N ALA A 49 -2.79 0.74 17.73
CA ALA A 49 -3.20 -0.66 17.86
C ALA A 49 -4.73 -0.82 17.77
N ASP A 50 -5.50 0.12 18.33
CA ASP A 50 -6.97 0.12 18.27
C ASP A 50 -7.49 0.36 16.85
N GLY A 51 -6.76 1.14 16.04
CA GLY A 51 -7.00 1.28 14.61
C GLY A 51 -6.35 0.19 13.75
N HIS A 52 -5.78 -0.85 14.38
CA HIS A 52 -5.12 -1.99 13.75
C HIS A 52 -3.95 -1.61 12.82
N GLY A 53 -3.26 -0.50 13.10
CA GLY A 53 -2.10 -0.06 12.30
C GLY A 53 -2.44 0.13 10.82
N ARG A 54 -3.65 0.61 10.51
CA ARG A 54 -4.15 0.83 9.14
C ARG A 54 -3.69 2.15 8.52
N ALA A 55 -2.83 2.89 9.21
CA ALA A 55 -2.12 4.05 8.66
C ALA A 55 -0.72 4.17 9.25
N GLU A 56 0.16 4.87 8.53
CA GLU A 56 1.52 5.17 9.00
C GLU A 56 1.93 6.57 8.54
N TRP A 57 2.36 7.43 9.46
CA TRP A 57 2.82 8.77 9.11
C TRP A 57 4.16 8.72 8.37
N ARG A 58 4.27 9.49 7.27
CA ARG A 58 5.49 9.58 6.45
C ARG A 58 6.54 10.57 6.97
N GLY A 59 6.25 11.26 8.07
CA GLY A 59 7.12 12.27 8.65
C GLY A 59 6.63 12.78 10.01
N PRO A 60 7.49 13.48 10.76
CA PRO A 60 7.17 14.01 12.08
C PRO A 60 6.13 15.15 12.04
N ASP A 61 5.99 15.81 10.90
CA ASP A 61 5.02 16.88 10.65
C ASP A 61 3.56 16.39 10.58
N LYS A 62 3.37 15.08 10.43
CA LYS A 62 2.06 14.42 10.29
C LYS A 62 1.18 15.09 9.22
N ALA A 63 1.80 15.44 8.09
CA ALA A 63 1.10 16.02 6.94
C ALA A 63 0.60 14.94 5.97
N THR A 64 1.38 13.88 5.79
CA THR A 64 1.12 12.80 4.85
C THR A 64 1.23 11.45 5.53
N ALA A 65 0.26 10.57 5.28
CA ALA A 65 0.26 9.21 5.78
C ALA A 65 0.17 8.19 4.64
N TRP A 66 0.73 7.00 4.86
CA TRP A 66 0.33 5.80 4.16
C TRP A 66 -1.02 5.32 4.72
N ILE A 67 -1.89 4.84 3.83
CA ILE A 67 -3.19 4.26 4.19
C ILE A 67 -3.20 2.81 3.73
N TRP A 68 -3.39 1.90 4.67
CA TRP A 68 -3.33 0.46 4.44
C TRP A 68 -4.74 -0.13 4.39
N TRP A 69 -5.39 -0.16 3.22
CA TRP A 69 -6.58 -1.02 3.04
C TRP A 69 -6.21 -2.50 2.90
N ARG A 70 -4.96 -2.76 2.49
CA ARG A 70 -4.22 -3.98 2.77
C ARG A 70 -2.83 -3.57 3.28
N THR A 71 -2.33 -4.24 4.32
CA THR A 71 -0.99 -4.00 4.88
C THR A 71 0.09 -4.57 3.95
N PRO A 72 1.34 -4.14 4.08
CA PRO A 72 2.46 -4.76 3.36
C PRO A 72 2.54 -6.28 3.59
N ASP A 73 2.25 -6.76 4.79
CA ASP A 73 2.14 -8.20 5.09
C ASP A 73 0.99 -8.89 4.34
N GLU A 74 -0.20 -8.28 4.31
CA GLU A 74 -1.34 -8.84 3.57
C GLU A 74 -1.05 -8.89 2.05
N TRP A 75 -0.37 -7.88 1.50
CA TRP A 75 0.09 -7.89 0.11
C TRP A 75 1.18 -8.93 -0.14
N ALA A 76 2.14 -9.05 0.77
CA ALA A 76 3.20 -10.05 0.71
C ALA A 76 2.64 -11.48 0.60
N GLU A 77 1.61 -11.81 1.40
CA GLU A 77 0.99 -13.12 1.33
C GLU A 77 0.24 -13.36 0.01
N LEU A 78 -0.43 -12.35 -0.56
CA LEU A 78 -1.06 -12.50 -1.88
C LEU A 78 -0.04 -12.75 -2.99
N ILE A 79 1.05 -11.97 -3.00
CA ILE A 79 2.11 -12.08 -4.00
C ILE A 79 2.76 -13.47 -3.88
N SER A 80 3.10 -13.89 -2.66
CA SER A 80 3.65 -15.22 -2.44
C SER A 80 2.68 -16.32 -2.84
N GLY A 81 1.38 -16.20 -2.53
CA GLY A 81 0.37 -17.18 -2.95
C GLY A 81 0.33 -17.34 -4.47
N TRP A 82 0.33 -16.22 -5.22
CA TRP A 82 0.39 -16.27 -6.68
C TRP A 82 1.69 -16.90 -7.21
N VAL A 83 2.84 -16.60 -6.60
CA VAL A 83 4.13 -17.22 -6.99
C VAL A 83 4.09 -18.74 -6.82
N ASP A 84 3.50 -19.21 -5.72
CA ASP A 84 3.33 -20.63 -5.43
C ASP A 84 2.41 -21.30 -6.45
N GLU A 85 1.27 -20.69 -6.75
CA GLU A 85 0.27 -21.19 -7.70
C GLU A 85 0.76 -21.19 -9.16
N SER A 86 1.57 -20.20 -9.54
CA SER A 86 2.11 -20.05 -10.89
C SER A 86 3.40 -20.83 -11.14
N GLY A 87 3.98 -21.45 -10.10
CA GLY A 87 5.23 -22.20 -10.21
C GLY A 87 6.49 -21.33 -10.43
N GLN A 88 6.42 -20.05 -10.09
CA GLN A 88 7.53 -19.08 -10.30
C GLN A 88 8.55 -19.06 -9.15
N LYS A 89 8.53 -20.05 -8.25
CA LYS A 89 9.55 -20.21 -7.20
C LYS A 89 10.93 -20.41 -7.82
N ASN A 90 11.94 -19.86 -7.17
CA ASN A 90 13.34 -19.93 -7.57
C ASN A 90 13.68 -19.24 -8.90
N VAL A 91 12.73 -18.58 -9.56
CA VAL A 91 12.94 -17.71 -10.71
C VAL A 91 13.12 -16.27 -10.22
N VAL A 92 13.96 -15.49 -10.90
CA VAL A 92 14.07 -14.05 -10.66
C VAL A 92 13.03 -13.34 -11.52
N LEU A 93 12.15 -12.58 -10.87
CA LEU A 93 11.18 -11.71 -11.52
C LEU A 93 11.57 -10.25 -11.30
N THR A 94 11.37 -9.41 -12.29
CA THR A 94 11.44 -7.95 -12.11
C THR A 94 10.22 -7.45 -11.34
N LEU A 95 10.37 -6.33 -10.64
CA LEU A 95 9.21 -5.69 -10.00
C LEU A 95 8.14 -5.29 -11.02
N TYR A 96 8.54 -4.94 -12.25
CA TYR A 96 7.63 -4.64 -13.36
C TYR A 96 6.76 -5.85 -13.71
N GLU A 97 7.36 -7.04 -13.89
CA GLU A 97 6.61 -8.27 -14.21
C GLU A 97 5.56 -8.60 -13.14
N LEU A 98 5.83 -8.29 -11.86
CA LEU A 98 4.89 -8.54 -10.77
C LEU A 98 3.65 -7.64 -10.83
N VAL A 99 3.79 -6.36 -11.17
CA VAL A 99 2.66 -5.42 -11.08
C VAL A 99 2.12 -4.98 -12.44
N GLU A 100 2.83 -5.20 -13.52
CA GLU A 100 2.43 -4.78 -14.88
C GLU A 100 2.53 -5.92 -15.92
N GLY A 101 3.06 -7.09 -15.54
CA GLY A 101 3.21 -8.23 -16.44
C GLY A 101 1.87 -8.87 -16.86
N GLU A 102 1.86 -9.50 -18.03
CA GLU A 102 0.66 -10.17 -18.56
C GLU A 102 0.17 -11.30 -17.64
N ALA A 103 1.09 -12.02 -16.99
CA ALA A 103 0.79 -13.13 -16.09
C ALA A 103 0.08 -12.70 -14.79
N THR A 104 0.09 -11.41 -14.46
CA THR A 104 -0.51 -10.87 -13.23
C THR A 104 -1.78 -10.06 -13.52
N ILE A 105 -2.22 -9.98 -14.79
CA ILE A 105 -3.51 -9.38 -15.14
C ILE A 105 -4.63 -10.10 -14.38
N GLY A 106 -5.49 -9.32 -13.73
CA GLY A 106 -6.59 -9.83 -12.91
C GLY A 106 -6.21 -10.16 -11.46
N GLN A 107 -4.93 -10.14 -11.10
CA GLN A 107 -4.50 -10.23 -9.71
C GLN A 107 -4.78 -8.92 -8.96
N ASP A 108 -5.09 -9.02 -7.66
CA ASP A 108 -5.38 -7.86 -6.82
C ASP A 108 -4.21 -6.85 -6.75
N PHE A 109 -2.97 -7.35 -6.85
CA PHE A 109 -1.75 -6.56 -6.82
C PHE A 109 -1.32 -6.03 -8.19
N TYR A 110 -2.08 -6.29 -9.26
CA TYR A 110 -1.84 -5.65 -10.55
C TYR A 110 -1.95 -4.12 -10.40
N GLY A 111 -0.97 -3.40 -10.94
CA GLY A 111 -0.77 -1.95 -10.83
C GLY A 111 -0.50 -1.47 -9.40
N LEU A 112 -0.04 -2.33 -8.50
CA LEU A 112 0.27 -1.93 -7.11
C LEU A 112 1.36 -0.84 -7.11
N ASP A 113 1.19 0.15 -6.24
CA ASP A 113 2.17 1.22 -6.09
C ASP A 113 3.56 0.65 -5.76
N LYS A 114 4.60 1.16 -6.45
CA LYS A 114 5.97 0.62 -6.35
C LYS A 114 6.50 0.64 -4.91
N HIS A 115 6.22 1.69 -4.13
CA HIS A 115 6.67 1.74 -2.74
C HIS A 115 5.95 0.71 -1.88
N VAL A 116 4.65 0.50 -2.11
CA VAL A 116 3.89 -0.54 -1.39
C VAL A 116 4.39 -1.94 -1.77
N LEU A 117 4.66 -2.18 -3.05
CA LEU A 117 5.28 -3.42 -3.52
C LEU A 117 6.62 -3.66 -2.83
N GLN A 118 7.55 -2.68 -2.86
CA GLN A 118 8.86 -2.80 -2.22
C GLN A 118 8.75 -3.11 -0.73
N ARG A 119 7.84 -2.45 0.00
CA ARG A 119 7.60 -2.74 1.42
C ARG A 119 7.06 -4.15 1.65
N SER A 120 6.18 -4.62 0.77
CA SER A 120 5.62 -5.98 0.83
C SER A 120 6.70 -7.04 0.57
N LEU A 121 7.57 -6.80 -0.43
CA LEU A 121 8.71 -7.67 -0.71
C LEU A 121 9.74 -7.66 0.43
N ALA A 122 9.97 -6.50 1.07
CA ALA A 122 10.82 -6.41 2.25
C ALA A 122 10.28 -7.26 3.42
N THR A 123 8.96 -7.32 3.61
CA THR A 123 8.34 -8.24 4.58
C THR A 123 8.67 -9.70 4.27
N LEU A 124 8.58 -10.13 3.01
CA LEU A 124 8.94 -11.50 2.61
C LEU A 124 10.45 -11.76 2.80
N ALA A 125 11.29 -10.78 2.48
CA ALA A 125 12.73 -10.90 2.66
C ALA A 125 13.13 -11.04 4.13
N ASN A 126 12.53 -10.25 5.02
CA ASN A 126 12.73 -10.36 6.46
C ASN A 126 12.27 -11.72 7.02
N LYS A 127 11.28 -12.35 6.38
CA LYS A 127 10.80 -13.70 6.69
C LYS A 127 11.63 -14.81 6.02
N GLY A 128 12.66 -14.46 5.24
CA GLY A 128 13.49 -15.43 4.50
C GLY A 128 12.78 -16.12 3.33
N ARG A 129 11.63 -15.58 2.88
CA ARG A 129 10.81 -16.15 1.79
C ARG A 129 11.09 -15.52 0.42
N ALA A 130 11.84 -14.41 0.40
CA ALA A 130 12.26 -13.76 -0.84
C ALA A 130 13.62 -13.09 -0.68
N GLN A 131 14.23 -12.73 -1.79
CA GLN A 131 15.44 -11.90 -1.85
C GLN A 131 15.26 -10.86 -2.94
N VAL A 132 15.40 -9.58 -2.60
CA VAL A 132 15.34 -8.47 -3.55
C VAL A 132 16.76 -8.13 -4.01
N PHE A 133 16.93 -7.86 -5.30
CA PHE A 133 18.18 -7.55 -5.97
C PHE A 133 18.08 -6.21 -6.70
N GLY A 134 19.24 -5.62 -7.00
CA GLY A 134 19.34 -4.43 -7.83
C GLY A 134 19.06 -3.13 -7.09
N SER A 135 19.29 -2.01 -7.79
CA SER A 135 18.99 -0.65 -7.38
C SER A 135 18.53 0.17 -8.59
N ASP A 136 18.07 1.40 -8.36
CA ASP A 136 17.89 2.41 -9.39
C ASP A 136 16.95 2.01 -10.55
N GLY A 137 15.85 1.32 -10.23
CA GLY A 137 14.82 0.97 -11.22
C GLY A 137 15.04 -0.36 -11.94
N GLN A 138 16.13 -1.06 -11.65
CA GLN A 138 16.39 -2.43 -12.14
C GLN A 138 16.21 -3.46 -11.03
N GLU A 139 15.22 -3.24 -10.15
CA GLU A 139 14.99 -4.15 -9.04
C GLU A 139 14.36 -5.47 -9.51
N GLY A 140 14.96 -6.58 -9.06
CA GLY A 140 14.44 -7.92 -9.22
C GLY A 140 14.16 -8.57 -7.87
N VAL A 141 13.41 -9.66 -7.87
CA VAL A 141 13.13 -10.44 -6.67
C VAL A 141 13.09 -11.93 -7.01
N LYS A 142 13.69 -12.74 -6.14
CA LYS A 142 13.58 -14.20 -6.17
C LYS A 142 12.80 -14.66 -4.95
N PHE A 143 11.83 -15.54 -5.15
CA PHE A 143 11.06 -16.16 -4.08
C PHE A 143 11.56 -17.59 -3.83
N PHE A 144 11.45 -18.06 -2.58
CA PHE A 144 11.93 -19.36 -2.12
C PHE A 144 10.77 -20.30 -1.73
#